data_AF-A0A4R9QH72-F1
#
_entry.id   AF-A0A4R9QH72-F1
#
_cell.length_a   1.000
_cell.length_b   1.000
_cell.length_c   1.000
_cell.angle_alpha   90.00
_cell.angle_beta   90.00
_cell.angle_gamma   90.00
#
_symmetry.space_group_name_H-M   'P 1'
#
loop_
_entity.id
_entity.type
_entity.pdbx_description
1 polymer ?
#
loop_
_entity_poly.entity_id
_entity_poly.type
_entity_poly.pdbx_seq_one_letter_code
_entity_poly.pdbx_strand_id
1 'polypeptide(L)'
;MDIFDSAVRTKGDLAGVFEYEESGGPRSATAYFYLHRLEGDPTGSVLGAIYVRSGQWAITEADVAIEWDSGEQRVGLFVFGVLVAAFDAATGVKYGGQYGKDFNAEIPWS
;
A
#
# COMPACT_ATOMS: atom_id res chain seq x y z
N MET A 1 -16.58 -4.80 -5.87
CA MET A 1 -15.96 -3.52 -6.24
C MET A 1 -14.49 -3.70 -6.03
N ASP A 2 -13.69 -3.34 -7.03
CA ASP A 2 -12.24 -3.48 -6.96
C ASP A 2 -11.63 -2.09 -7.05
N ILE A 3 -10.71 -1.77 -6.14
CA ILE A 3 -9.95 -0.52 -6.13
C ILE A 3 -8.50 -0.90 -6.39
N PHE A 4 -7.91 -0.23 -7.38
CA PHE A 4 -6.51 -0.36 -7.71
C PHE A 4 -5.91 1.03 -7.91
N ASP A 5 -4.86 1.34 -7.17
CA ASP A 5 -4.10 2.57 -7.34
C ASP A 5 -2.61 2.29 -7.22
N SER A 6 -1.79 3.14 -7.83
CA SER A 6 -0.33 3.01 -7.80
C SER A 6 0.39 4.34 -7.90
N ALA A 7 1.56 4.42 -7.25
CA ALA A 7 2.47 5.55 -7.39
C ALA A 7 3.87 5.06 -7.75
N VAL A 8 4.30 5.41 -8.96
CA VAL A 8 5.65 5.12 -9.46
C VAL A 8 6.62 6.14 -8.88
N ARG A 9 7.75 5.66 -8.35
CA ARG A 9 8.85 6.51 -7.90
C ARG A 9 9.38 7.31 -9.08
N THR A 10 9.81 8.56 -8.90
CA THR A 10 10.33 9.41 -10.00
C THR A 10 11.43 8.74 -10.79
N LYS A 11 12.30 7.97 -10.12
CA LYS A 11 13.37 7.19 -10.76
C LYS A 11 12.86 6.10 -11.73
N GLY A 12 11.62 5.64 -11.58
CA GLY A 12 10.99 4.63 -12.43
C GLY A 12 11.31 3.17 -12.06
N ASP A 13 12.03 2.94 -10.96
CA ASP A 13 12.48 1.60 -10.55
C ASP A 13 11.51 0.87 -9.62
N LEU A 14 10.69 1.61 -8.87
CA LEU A 14 9.78 1.10 -7.85
C LEU A 14 8.39 1.72 -7.95
N ALA A 15 7.38 1.00 -7.46
CA ALA A 15 6.03 1.52 -7.27
C ALA A 15 5.41 1.02 -5.96
N GLY A 16 4.69 1.90 -5.25
CA GLY A 16 3.70 1.47 -4.27
C GLY A 16 2.40 1.13 -4.99
N VAL A 17 1.75 0.03 -4.62
CA VAL A 17 0.51 -0.44 -5.26
C VAL A 17 -0.49 -0.83 -4.19
N PHE A 18 -1.70 -0.31 -4.28
CA PHE A 18 -2.81 -0.71 -3.43
C PHE A 18 -3.83 -1.52 -4.23
N GLU A 19 -4.31 -2.59 -3.61
CA GLU A 19 -5.36 -3.43 -4.14
C GLU A 19 -6.39 -3.67 -3.05
N TYR A 20 -7.66 -3.40 -3.35
CA TYR A 20 -8.79 -3.89 -2.59
C TYR A 20 -9.70 -4.63 -3.55
N GLU A 21 -9.86 -5.93 -3.33
CA GLU A 21 -10.69 -6.80 -4.15
C GLU A 21 -11.89 -7.29 -3.32
N GLU A 22 -13.07 -7.29 -3.93
CA GLU A 22 -14.26 -7.93 -3.35
C GLU A 22 -14.55 -9.27 -4.05
N SER A 23 -13.66 -10.25 -3.89
CA SER A 23 -13.86 -11.59 -4.43
C SER A 23 -14.85 -12.38 -3.57
N GLY A 24 -15.90 -12.97 -4.15
CA GLY A 24 -16.83 -13.90 -3.45
C GLY A 24 -17.89 -13.27 -2.52
N GLY A 25 -18.02 -11.94 -2.50
CA GLY A 25 -19.03 -11.19 -1.73
C GLY A 25 -18.45 -10.33 -0.59
N PRO A 26 -19.26 -9.52 0.11
CA PRO A 26 -18.78 -8.47 1.02
C PRO A 26 -17.93 -8.97 2.21
N ARG A 27 -18.02 -10.26 2.56
CA ARG A 27 -17.27 -10.86 3.69
C ARG A 27 -15.89 -11.36 3.32
N SER A 28 -15.62 -11.51 2.03
CA SER A 28 -14.36 -12.05 1.51
C SER A 28 -13.50 -10.99 0.84
N ALA A 29 -13.88 -9.71 0.97
CA ALA A 29 -13.06 -8.60 0.52
C ALA A 29 -11.71 -8.57 1.24
N THR A 30 -10.64 -8.26 0.52
CA THR A 30 -9.27 -8.17 1.04
C THR A 30 -8.57 -6.94 0.49
N ALA A 31 -7.79 -6.29 1.36
CA ALA A 31 -6.98 -5.12 1.01
C ALA A 31 -5.50 -5.40 1.29
N TYR A 32 -4.66 -5.14 0.30
CA TYR A 32 -3.21 -5.28 0.37
C TYR A 32 -2.52 -4.03 -0.17
N PHE A 33 -1.35 -3.74 0.41
CA PHE A 33 -0.43 -2.72 -0.08
C PHE A 33 0.90 -3.38 -0.42
N TYR A 34 1.39 -3.16 -1.62
CA TYR A 34 2.58 -3.81 -2.16
C TYR A 34 3.66 -2.80 -2.50
N LEU A 35 4.91 -3.25 -2.41
CA LEU A 35 6.05 -2.59 -3.04
C LEU A 35 6.45 -3.41 -4.25
N HIS A 36 6.41 -2.80 -5.43
CA HIS A 36 6.78 -3.40 -6.69
C HIS A 36 8.11 -2.87 -7.23
N ARG A 37 8.85 -3.75 -7.90
CA ARG A 37 9.95 -3.43 -8.80
C ARG A 37 9.43 -3.36 -10.23
N LEU A 38 9.80 -2.29 -10.95
CA LEU A 38 9.38 -2.05 -12.34
C LEU A 38 10.45 -2.41 -13.37
N GLU A 39 11.73 -2.38 -13.01
CA GLU A 39 12.83 -2.75 -13.90
C GLU A 39 13.42 -4.13 -13.57
N GLY A 40 13.63 -4.99 -14.59
CA GLY A 40 14.32 -6.27 -14.45
C GLY A 40 13.48 -7.50 -14.86
N ASP A 41 13.77 -8.66 -14.25
CA ASP A 41 13.05 -9.91 -14.46
C ASP A 41 11.61 -9.79 -13.88
N PRO A 42 10.55 -10.04 -14.67
CA PRO A 42 9.16 -10.04 -14.17
C PRO A 42 8.92 -11.10 -13.07
N THR A 43 9.80 -12.10 -12.96
CA THR A 43 9.78 -13.08 -11.88
C THR A 43 10.24 -12.42 -10.57
N GLY A 44 9.30 -12.08 -9.68
CA GLY A 44 9.61 -11.42 -8.40
C GLY A 44 9.42 -9.90 -8.39
N SER A 45 8.50 -9.39 -9.20
CA SER A 45 8.15 -7.96 -9.22
C SER A 45 7.61 -7.45 -7.88
N VAL A 46 6.99 -8.30 -7.05
CA VAL A 46 6.57 -7.94 -5.68
C VAL A 46 7.76 -8.07 -4.73
N LEU A 47 8.28 -6.95 -4.24
CA LEU A 47 9.33 -6.90 -3.23
C LEU A 47 8.79 -7.06 -1.81
N GLY A 48 7.54 -6.65 -1.59
CA GLY A 48 6.89 -6.76 -0.30
C GLY A 48 5.38 -6.61 -0.39
N ALA A 49 4.69 -7.22 0.57
CA ALA A 49 3.25 -7.08 0.77
C ALA A 49 2.95 -6.77 2.24
N ILE A 50 2.04 -5.84 2.47
CA ILE A 50 1.42 -5.51 3.75
C ILE A 50 -0.06 -5.83 3.62
N TYR A 51 -0.56 -6.71 4.48
CA TYR A 51 -1.99 -6.94 4.62
C TYR A 51 -2.62 -5.76 5.37
N VAL A 52 -3.57 -5.09 4.73
CA VAL A 52 -4.24 -3.92 5.29
C VAL A 52 -5.46 -4.35 6.08
N ARG A 53 -6.38 -5.11 5.48
CA ARG A 53 -7.58 -5.63 6.15
C ARG A 53 -8.38 -6.62 5.30
N SER A 54 -9.35 -7.28 5.94
CA SER A 54 -10.41 -8.06 5.30
C SER A 54 -11.80 -7.49 5.62
N GLY A 55 -12.78 -7.94 4.84
CA GLY A 55 -14.19 -7.58 4.96
C GLY A 55 -14.50 -6.22 4.36
N GLN A 56 -15.79 -6.00 4.10
CA GLN A 56 -16.29 -4.83 3.40
C GLN A 56 -15.72 -3.52 3.96
N TRP A 57 -15.22 -2.69 3.05
CA TRP A 57 -14.72 -1.36 3.34
C TRP A 57 -15.54 -0.34 2.57
N ALA A 58 -16.18 0.58 3.29
CA ALA A 58 -16.85 1.73 2.69
C ALA A 58 -15.82 2.80 2.30
N ILE A 59 -15.03 2.54 1.25
CA ILE A 59 -14.10 3.47 0.63
C ILE A 59 -14.34 3.52 -0.88
N THR A 60 -13.86 4.58 -1.50
CA THR A 60 -13.76 4.77 -2.95
C THR A 60 -12.31 5.02 -3.34
N GLU A 61 -12.01 5.03 -4.63
CA GLU A 61 -10.70 5.44 -5.14
C GLU A 61 -10.27 6.82 -4.62
N ALA A 62 -11.21 7.77 -4.49
CA ALA A 62 -10.91 9.11 -4.01
C ALA A 62 -10.51 9.19 -2.53
N ASP A 63 -10.80 8.14 -1.76
CA ASP A 63 -10.41 8.04 -0.35
C ASP A 63 -9.00 7.46 -0.17
N VAL A 64 -8.40 6.95 -1.24
CA VAL A 64 -7.09 6.31 -1.27
C VAL A 64 -6.10 7.23 -1.95
N ALA A 65 -4.90 7.33 -1.37
CA ALA A 65 -3.76 7.93 -2.05
C ALA A 65 -2.51 7.11 -1.75
N ILE A 66 -1.62 7.02 -2.74
CA ILE A 66 -0.30 6.45 -2.58
C ILE A 66 0.71 7.54 -2.90
N GLU A 67 1.59 7.80 -1.95
CA GLU A 67 2.55 8.89 -2.06
C GLU A 67 3.95 8.41 -1.69
N TRP A 68 4.94 8.99 -2.35
CA TRP A 68 6.33 8.89 -1.92
C TRP A 68 6.63 10.03 -0.96
N ASP A 69 7.45 9.77 0.05
CA ASP A 69 7.96 10.81 0.92
C ASP A 69 8.89 11.77 0.15
N SER A 70 9.27 12.89 0.76
CA SER A 70 10.00 13.96 0.04
C SER A 70 11.37 13.51 -0.49
N GLY A 71 11.99 12.54 0.16
CA GLY A 71 13.25 11.91 -0.26
C GLY A 71 13.08 10.67 -1.14
N GLU A 72 11.83 10.31 -1.46
CA GLU A 72 11.40 9.04 -2.05
C GLU A 72 12.01 7.79 -1.38
N GLN A 73 12.37 7.87 -0.11
CA GLN A 73 12.86 6.73 0.67
C GLN A 73 11.73 5.81 1.09
N ARG A 74 10.54 6.36 1.26
CA ARG A 74 9.35 5.61 1.67
C ARG A 74 8.21 5.83 0.71
N VAL A 75 7.40 4.79 0.54
CA VAL A 75 6.11 4.86 -0.14
C VAL A 75 5.02 4.48 0.85
N GLY A 76 3.98 5.28 0.90
CA GLY A 76 2.94 5.22 1.91
C GLY A 76 1.56 5.09 1.29
N LEU A 77 0.72 4.30 1.93
CA LEU A 77 -0.70 4.21 1.66
C LEU A 77 -1.43 5.14 2.62
N PHE A 78 -2.21 6.05 2.07
CA PHE A 78 -3.11 6.93 2.79
C PHE A 78 -4.55 6.52 2.52
N VAL A 79 -5.34 6.41 3.58
CA VAL A 79 -6.79 6.22 3.45
C VAL A 79 -7.49 7.27 4.32
N PHE A 80 -8.42 8.00 3.71
CA PHE A 80 -9.01 9.22 4.28
C PHE A 80 -7.96 10.24 4.74
N GLY A 81 -6.85 10.34 4.01
CA GLY A 81 -5.72 11.24 4.33
C GLY A 81 -4.86 10.80 5.53
N VAL A 82 -5.11 9.62 6.09
CA VAL A 82 -4.32 9.07 7.21
C VAL A 82 -3.37 8.01 6.68
N LEU A 83 -2.08 8.10 7.03
CA LEU A 83 -1.07 7.10 6.68
C LEU A 83 -1.38 5.78 7.39
N VAL A 84 -1.78 4.75 6.64
CA VAL A 84 -2.19 3.45 7.18
C VAL A 84 -1.10 2.38 7.07
N ALA A 85 -0.20 2.51 6.09
CA ALA A 85 0.90 1.57 5.86
C ALA A 85 2.02 2.27 5.08
N ALA A 86 3.26 1.81 5.25
CA ALA A 86 4.38 2.30 4.46
C ALA A 86 5.45 1.20 4.27
N PHE A 87 6.20 1.33 3.20
CA PHE A 87 7.45 0.60 2.99
C PHE A 87 8.63 1.57 3.04
N ASP A 88 9.71 1.16 3.67
CA ASP A 88 11.03 1.72 3.42
C ASP A 88 11.64 1.02 2.19
N ALA A 89 11.85 1.78 1.11
CA ALA A 89 12.29 1.25 -0.17
C ALA A 89 13.75 0.78 -0.16
N ALA A 90 14.57 1.32 0.74
CA ALA A 90 15.99 0.97 0.84
C ALA A 90 16.20 -0.33 1.60
N THR A 91 15.43 -0.54 2.67
CA THR A 91 15.60 -1.66 3.61
C THR A 91 14.53 -2.75 3.45
N GLY A 92 13.40 -2.44 2.81
CA GLY A 92 12.24 -3.32 2.71
C GLY A 92 11.43 -3.43 4.01
N VAL A 93 11.74 -2.60 5.03
CA VAL A 93 10.98 -2.58 6.28
C VAL A 93 9.54 -2.17 6.01
N LYS A 94 8.61 -2.82 6.72
CA LYS A 94 7.17 -2.63 6.59
C LYS A 94 6.63 -1.96 7.84
N TYR A 95 5.79 -0.95 7.65
CA TYR A 95 5.13 -0.23 8.73
C TYR A 95 3.60 -0.26 8.55
N GLY A 96 2.87 -0.35 9.65
CA GLY A 96 1.41 -0.34 9.64
C GLY A 96 0.79 -1.61 9.08
N GLY A 97 -0.42 -1.47 8.50
CA GLY A 97 -1.32 -2.59 8.21
C GLY A 97 -2.26 -2.93 9.38
N GLN A 98 -3.15 -3.89 9.18
CA GLN A 98 -4.16 -4.31 10.17
C GLN A 98 -5.07 -3.17 10.67
N TYR A 99 -5.70 -2.47 9.72
CA TYR A 99 -6.65 -1.39 9.99
C TYR A 99 -7.68 -1.81 11.06
N GLY A 100 -7.67 -1.12 12.20
CA GLY A 100 -8.62 -1.31 13.31
C GLY A 100 -8.12 -2.10 14.53
N LYS A 101 -6.94 -2.76 14.52
CA LYS A 101 -6.40 -3.42 15.72
C LYS A 101 -5.03 -2.95 16.22
N ASP A 102 -4.18 -2.36 15.39
CA ASP A 102 -2.86 -1.87 15.82
C ASP A 102 -2.52 -0.53 15.11
N PHE A 103 -3.48 0.38 15.06
CA PHE A 103 -3.31 1.69 14.43
C PHE A 103 -2.56 2.65 15.38
N ASN A 104 -1.29 2.35 15.67
CA ASN A 104 -0.40 3.19 16.48
C ASN A 104 1.09 2.86 16.28
N ALA A 105 1.49 2.36 15.11
CA ALA A 105 2.89 2.40 14.76
C ALA A 105 3.24 3.87 14.47
N GLU A 106 4.20 4.46 15.18
CA GLU A 106 4.85 5.68 14.73
C GLU A 106 5.52 5.36 13.39
N ILE A 107 4.81 5.60 12.28
CA ILE A 107 5.35 5.42 10.93
C ILE A 107 6.22 6.64 10.66
N PRO A 108 7.55 6.48 10.50
CA PRO A 108 8.41 7.61 10.21
C PRO A 108 8.05 8.14 8.82
N TRP A 109 7.58 9.39 8.75
CA TRP A 109 7.12 10.03 7.51
C TRP A 109 7.61 11.47 7.43
N SER A 110 8.27 11.85 6.33
CA SER A 110 8.85 13.19 6.11
C SER A 110 9.17 13.47 4.64
#